data_AF-A0A1R1WXT0-F1
#
_entry.id   AF-A0A1R1WXT0-F1
#
_cell.length_a   1.000
_cell.length_b   1.000
_cell.length_c   1.000
_cell.angle_alpha   90.00
_cell.angle_beta   90.00
_cell.angle_gamma   90.00
#
_symmetry.space_group_name_H-M   'P 1'
#
loop_
_entity.id
_entity.type
_entity.pdbx_description
1 polymer ?
#
loop_
_entity_poly.entity_id
_entity_poly.type
_entity_poly.pdbx_seq_one_letter_code
_entity_poly.pdbx_strand_id
1 'polypeptide(L)' 'MEDSTYYSDEIPLFGEIDPANSSYKALSTKVELILKKANNVNWPALNPTDKITTWTTFGKGDSPLPEVKKV' A
#
# COMPACT_ATOMS: atom_id res chain seq x y z
N MET A 1 -25.78 -22.70 16.62
CA MET A 1 -25.42 -21.29 16.54
C MET A 1 -23.99 -21.29 16.03
N GLU A 2 -23.82 -21.23 14.71
CA GLU A 2 -22.49 -21.30 14.09
C GLU A 2 -21.72 -20.01 14.34
N ASP A 3 -20.53 -20.16 14.91
CA ASP A 3 -19.54 -19.10 15.07
C ASP A 3 -19.14 -18.56 13.69
N SER A 4 -19.74 -17.44 13.30
CA SER A 4 -19.30 -16.67 12.14
C SER A 4 -17.96 -16.04 12.49
N THR A 5 -16.87 -16.73 12.15
CA THR A 5 -15.51 -16.18 12.29
C THR A 5 -15.37 -14.99 11.34
N TYR A 6 -15.45 -13.77 11.89
CA TYR A 6 -15.22 -12.54 11.14
C TYR A 6 -13.74 -12.45 10.76
N TYR A 7 -13.48 -12.16 9.48
CA TYR A 7 -12.13 -11.79 9.03
C TYR A 7 -11.84 -10.36 9.49
N SER A 8 -10.75 -10.18 10.24
CA SER A 8 -10.24 -8.88 10.67
C SER A 8 -8.75 -8.83 10.39
N ASP A 9 -8.30 -7.71 9.84
CA ASP A 9 -6.89 -7.50 9.48
C ASP A 9 -6.53 -6.04 9.72
N GLU A 10 -5.29 -5.79 10.16
CA GLU A 10 -4.78 -4.46 10.48
C GLU A 10 -3.60 -4.12 9.57
N ILE A 11 -3.78 -3.10 8.74
CA ILE A 11 -2.77 -2.69 7.77
C ILE A 11 -2.20 -1.33 8.20
N PRO A 12 -0.95 -1.26 8.70
CA PRO A 12 -0.34 0.00 9.08
C PRO A 12 -0.07 0.83 7.82
N LEU A 13 -0.60 2.05 7.76
CA LEU A 13 -0.45 2.91 6.59
C LEU A 13 0.86 3.72 6.64
N PHE A 14 1.43 4.00 5.47
CA PHE A 14 2.64 4.81 5.31
C PHE A 14 2.51 6.23 5.91
N GLY A 15 1.30 6.77 5.95
CA GLY A 15 1.01 8.06 6.57
C GLY A 15 -0.46 8.23 6.91
N GLU A 16 -0.79 9.43 7.38
CA GLU A 16 -2.16 9.77 7.79
C GLU A 16 -3.11 9.88 6.58
N ILE A 17 -4.35 9.44 6.80
CA ILE A 17 -5.47 9.55 5.86
C ILE A 17 -6.58 10.40 6.47
N ASP A 18 -7.48 10.89 5.63
CA ASP A 18 -8.73 11.51 6.03
C ASP A 18 -9.83 10.43 6.04
N PRO A 19 -10.26 9.94 7.22
CA PRO A 19 -11.26 8.88 7.30
C PRO A 19 -12.65 9.34 6.83
N ALA A 20 -12.97 10.63 6.94
CA ALA A 20 -14.28 11.16 6.59
C ALA A 20 -14.50 11.19 5.06
N ASN A 21 -13.43 11.38 4.30
CA ASN A 21 -13.44 11.37 2.84
C ASN A 21 -12.89 10.06 2.23
N SER A 22 -12.67 9.04 3.06
CA SER A 22 -12.31 7.70 2.61
C SER A 22 -13.56 6.82 2.51
N SER A 23 -13.56 5.85 1.61
CA SER A 23 -14.70 4.95 1.40
C SER A 23 -14.25 3.53 1.05
N TYR A 24 -15.17 2.58 1.14
CA TYR A 24 -14.95 1.21 0.71
C TYR A 24 -16.13 0.73 -0.12
N LYS A 25 -15.87 -0.25 -0.98
CA LYS A 25 -16.89 -0.92 -1.79
C LYS A 25 -16.64 -2.42 -1.78
N ALA A 26 -17.57 -3.15 -1.20
CA ALA A 26 -17.60 -4.61 -1.32
C ALA A 26 -18.14 -5.01 -2.69
N LEU A 27 -17.37 -5.79 -3.43
CA LEU A 27 -17.76 -6.44 -4.67
C LEU A 27 -17.92 -7.94 -4.43
N SER A 28 -18.30 -8.70 -5.45
CA SER A 28 -18.55 -10.14 -5.33
C SER A 28 -17.31 -10.94 -4.92
N THR A 29 -16.13 -10.59 -5.44
CA THR A 29 -14.87 -11.34 -5.23
C THR A 29 -13.77 -10.53 -4.58
N LYS A 30 -14.00 -9.24 -4.32
CA LYS A 30 -12.98 -8.34 -3.76
C LYS A 30 -13.61 -7.19 -3.00
N VAL A 31 -12.81 -6.55 -2.16
CA VAL A 31 -13.15 -5.27 -1.51
C VAL A 31 -12.22 -4.21 -2.08
N GLU A 32 -12.79 -3.12 -2.56
CA GLU A 32 -12.03 -1.93 -2.97
C GLU A 32 -12.04 -0.92 -1.84
N LEU A 33 -10.87 -0.43 -1.44
CA LEU A 33 -10.73 0.65 -0.46
C LEU A 33 -10.19 1.89 -1.16
N ILE A 34 -10.87 3.02 -0.97
CA ILE A 34 -10.49 4.32 -1.49
C ILE A 34 -10.08 5.19 -0.30
N LEU A 35 -8.78 5.35 -0.11
CA LEU A 35 -8.21 6.11 1.01
C LEU A 35 -7.76 7.49 0.53
N LYS A 36 -8.33 8.55 1.12
CA LYS A 36 -7.91 9.92 0.86
C LYS A 36 -6.72 10.26 1.76
N LYS A 37 -5.55 10.51 1.17
CA LYS A 37 -4.36 10.95 1.93
C LYS A 37 -4.62 12.31 2.60
N ALA A 38 -4.20 12.46 3.85
CA ALA A 38 -4.31 13.73 4.57
C ALA A 38 -3.31 14.78 4.04
N ASN A 39 -2.15 14.31 3.55
CA ASN A 39 -1.11 15.13 2.95
C ASN A 39 -0.94 14.83 1.46
N ASN A 40 -0.24 15.74 0.76
CA ASN A 40 0.04 15.59 -0.67
C ASN A 40 1.36 14.84 -0.93
N VAL A 41 1.66 13.82 -0.11
CA VAL A 41 2.90 13.05 -0.17
C VAL A 41 2.71 11.79 -1.00
N ASN A 42 3.67 11.52 -1.87
CA ASN A 42 3.70 10.28 -2.64
C ASN A 42 4.08 9.11 -1.73
N TRP A 43 3.28 8.04 -1.78
CA TRP A 43 3.51 6.85 -0.98
C TRP A 43 4.16 5.81 -1.88
N PRO A 44 5.42 5.44 -1.66
CA PRO A 44 6.08 4.43 -2.47
C PRO A 44 5.56 3.01 -2.17
N ALA A 45 4.93 2.81 -1.01
CA ALA A 45 4.25 1.58 -0.60
C ALA A 45 3.05 1.90 0.29
N LEU A 46 2.16 0.93 0.51
CA LEU A 46 1.01 1.10 1.41
C LEU A 46 1.47 1.08 2.87
N ASN A 47 2.40 0.18 3.21
CA ASN A 47 2.93 0.05 4.56
C ASN A 47 4.25 0.79 4.74
N PRO A 48 4.54 1.32 5.94
CA PRO A 48 5.84 1.96 6.24
C PRO A 48 7.03 1.00 6.13
N THR A 49 6.81 -0.28 6.42
CA THR A 49 7.86 -1.31 6.54
C THR A 49 8.09 -2.11 5.26
N ASP A 50 7.32 -1.87 4.21
CA ASP A 50 7.48 -2.59 2.94
C ASP A 50 8.84 -2.23 2.33
N LYS A 51 9.64 -3.26 2.02
CA LYS A 51 10.93 -3.07 1.35
C LYS A 51 10.67 -2.66 -0.10
N ILE A 52 10.77 -1.37 -0.38
CA ILE A 52 10.66 -0.82 -1.75
C ILE A 52 11.90 -1.26 -2.53
N THR A 53 11.75 -2.28 -3.38
CA THR A 53 12.84 -2.78 -4.25
C THR A 53 12.93 -2.05 -5.57
N THR A 54 11.98 -1.16 -5.86
CA THR A 54 11.81 -0.58 -7.19
C THR A 54 11.27 0.84 -7.06
N TRP A 55 12.11 1.83 -7.37
CA TRP A 55 11.74 3.24 -7.39
C TRP A 55 11.35 3.68 -8.81
N THR A 56 10.47 2.95 -9.49
CA THR A 56 10.13 3.35 -10.87
C THR A 56 9.35 4.65 -10.86
N THR A 57 10.05 5.76 -11.13
CA THR A 57 9.45 6.99 -11.64
C THR A 57 8.78 6.63 -12.96
N PHE A 58 7.49 6.91 -13.11
CA PHE A 58 6.78 6.76 -14.38
C PHE A 58 7.61 7.38 -15.52
N GLY A 59 8.16 6.54 -16.42
CA GLY A 59 8.90 6.98 -17.60
C GLY A 59 10.42 6.77 -17.62
N LYS A 60 11.06 6.18 -16.61
CA LYS A 60 12.48 5.78 -16.71
C LYS A 60 12.67 4.38 -16.11
N GLY A 61 12.96 3.41 -16.97
CA GLY A 61 13.16 2.02 -16.57
C GLY A 61 14.41 1.87 -15.73
N ASP A 62 14.25 1.44 -14.48
CA ASP A 62 15.36 1.00 -13.65
C ASP A 62 15.47 -0.52 -13.75
N SER A 63 16.38 -0.98 -14.59
CA SER A 63 17.00 -2.29 -14.38
C SER A 63 17.77 -2.23 -13.05
N PRO A 64 17.63 -3.20 -12.14
CA PRO A 64 18.44 -3.23 -10.93
C PRO A 64 19.92 -3.25 -11.34
N LEU A 65 20.70 -2.29 -10.81
CA LEU A 65 22.15 -2.29 -11.04
C LEU A 65 22.74 -3.54 -10.37
N PRO A 66 23.62 -4.29 -11.05
CA PRO A 66 24.24 -5.47 -10.46
C PRO A 66 25.04 -5.08 -9.21
N GLU A 67 24.94 -5.92 -8.17
CA GLU A 67 25.70 -5.72 -6.93
C GLU A 67 27.20 -5.69 -7.23
N VAL A 68 27.83 -4.53 -6.99
CA VAL A 68 29.28 -4.39 -7.10
C VAL A 68 29.92 -5.06 -5.89
N LYS A 69 30.46 -6.27 -6.06
CA LYS A 69 31.39 -6.86 -5.08
C LYS A 69 32.63 -5.97 -5.00
N LYS A 70 32.84 -5.32 -3.85
CA LYS A 70 34.10 -4.63 -3.56
C LYS A 70 35.21 -5.68 -3.43
N VAL A 71 36.24 -5.53 -4.25
CA VAL A 71 37.51 -6.29 -4.19
C VAL A 71 38.44 -5.56 -3.22
#